data_AF-A0A4S9U954-F1
#
_entry.id   AF-A0A4S9U954-F1
#
_cell.length_a   1.000
_cell.length_b   1.000
_cell.length_c   1.000
_cell.angle_alpha   90.00
_cell.angle_beta   90.00
_cell.angle_gamma   90.00
#
_symmetry.space_group_name_H-M   'P 1'
#
loop_
_entity.id
_entity.type
_entity.pdbx_description
1 polymer ?
#
loop_
_entity_poly.entity_id
_entity_poly.type
_entity_poly.pdbx_seq_one_letter_code
_entity_poly.pdbx_strand_id
1 'polypeptide(L)'
;MARGQFALSRRYLRLFKWIDFSQASTITWTSSPPSPRRILATAKNMLLAIYFFMEMFCITNAMGITTSSFLTALQHHALQVWFLAISTSVVLTMHDYLCQNTESATLASSLVLDCCDILIPGSAVGWIAVDSVTVGIASCISRVIPR
;
A
#
# COMPACT_ATOMS: atom_id res chain seq x y z
N MET A 1 17.64 -13.65 -19.24
CA MET A 1 17.26 -12.24 -19.48
C MET A 1 15.75 -12.00 -19.58
N ALA A 2 14.96 -12.83 -20.28
CA ALA A 2 13.50 -12.59 -20.43
C ALA A 2 12.68 -12.50 -19.13
N ARG A 3 13.00 -13.31 -18.09
CA ARG A 3 12.28 -13.30 -16.81
C ARG A 3 12.32 -11.96 -16.06
N GLY A 4 13.43 -11.22 -16.15
CA GLY A 4 13.56 -9.90 -15.54
C GLY A 4 12.66 -8.86 -16.23
N GLN A 5 12.57 -8.93 -17.55
CA GLN A 5 11.70 -8.05 -18.37
C GLN A 5 10.21 -8.33 -18.12
N PHE A 6 9.83 -9.59 -17.90
CA PHE A 6 8.45 -9.93 -17.50
C PHE A 6 8.09 -9.49 -16.07
N ALA A 7 9.04 -9.51 -15.13
CA ALA A 7 8.80 -8.98 -13.79
C ALA A 7 8.64 -7.46 -13.82
N LEU A 8 9.40 -6.78 -14.68
CA LEU A 8 9.34 -5.34 -14.90
C LEU A 8 8.03 -4.92 -15.60
N SER A 9 7.59 -5.64 -16.64
CA SER A 9 6.32 -5.37 -17.35
C SER A 9 5.12 -5.32 -16.41
N ARG A 10 5.04 -6.24 -15.43
CA ARG A 10 3.99 -6.22 -14.39
C ARG A 10 4.05 -5.01 -13.46
N ARG A 11 5.23 -4.43 -13.24
CA ARG A 11 5.36 -3.16 -12.51
C ARG A 11 4.83 -1.99 -13.35
N TYR A 12 5.05 -1.98 -14.66
CA TYR A 12 4.48 -0.95 -15.54
C TYR A 12 2.95 -0.94 -15.57
N LEU A 13 2.31 -2.10 -15.55
CA LEU A 13 0.84 -2.14 -15.57
C LEU A 13 0.22 -1.58 -14.29
N ARG A 14 0.97 -1.57 -13.16
CA ARG A 14 0.52 -0.92 -11.93
C ARG A 14 0.60 0.61 -12.00
N LEU A 15 1.30 1.15 -12.98
CA LEU A 15 1.54 2.59 -13.06
C LEU A 15 0.28 3.40 -13.35
N PHE A 16 -0.59 2.88 -14.22
CA PHE A 16 -1.84 3.56 -14.55
C PHE A 16 -2.82 3.62 -13.37
N LYS A 17 -2.63 2.80 -12.33
CA LYS A 17 -3.50 2.79 -11.14
C LYS A 17 -3.44 4.09 -10.34
N TRP A 18 -2.36 4.87 -10.45
CA TRP A 18 -2.29 6.17 -9.78
C TRP A 18 -3.46 7.08 -10.22
N ILE A 19 -3.88 6.97 -11.49
CA ILE A 19 -5.00 7.72 -12.05
C ILE A 19 -6.29 7.28 -11.38
N ASP A 20 -6.55 5.98 -11.29
CA ASP A 20 -7.74 5.43 -10.65
C ASP A 20 -7.87 5.90 -9.18
N PHE A 21 -6.77 5.87 -8.42
CA PHE A 21 -6.77 6.31 -7.02
C PHE A 21 -6.94 7.82 -6.88
N SER A 22 -6.36 8.62 -7.79
CA SER A 22 -6.54 10.08 -7.80
C SER A 22 -7.99 10.48 -8.12
N GLN A 23 -8.63 9.78 -9.07
CA GLN A 23 -10.02 9.99 -9.44
C GLN A 23 -10.95 9.54 -8.31
N ALA A 24 -10.71 8.36 -7.73
CA ALA A 24 -11.47 7.86 -6.58
C ALA A 24 -11.40 8.81 -5.38
N SER A 25 -10.22 9.36 -5.10
CA SER A 25 -10.02 10.40 -4.07
C SER A 25 -10.85 11.65 -4.35
N THR A 26 -10.85 12.12 -5.59
CA THR A 26 -11.58 13.33 -6.01
C THR A 26 -13.10 13.14 -5.89
N ILE A 27 -13.63 12.01 -6.36
CA ILE A 27 -15.06 11.67 -6.26
C ILE A 27 -15.48 11.56 -4.79
N THR A 28 -14.66 10.88 -3.98
CA THR A 28 -14.91 10.71 -2.55
C THR A 28 -14.89 12.06 -1.83
N TRP A 29 -14.00 12.98 -2.21
CA TRP A 29 -13.90 14.30 -1.61
C TRP A 29 -15.14 15.17 -1.86
N THR A 30 -15.65 15.17 -3.10
CA THR A 30 -16.76 16.04 -3.53
C THR A 30 -18.16 15.53 -3.15
N SER A 31 -18.29 14.27 -2.73
CA SER A 31 -19.58 13.66 -2.40
C SER A 31 -20.04 13.97 -0.96
N SER A 32 -21.05 14.84 -0.77
CA SER A 32 -21.83 15.06 0.49
C SER A 32 -21.01 15.63 1.70
N PRO A 33 -21.56 15.86 2.93
CA PRO A 33 -20.88 16.64 3.98
C PRO A 33 -19.69 15.88 4.61
N PRO A 34 -18.66 16.57 5.13
CA PRO A 34 -17.41 15.95 5.56
C PRO A 34 -17.61 14.98 6.73
N SER A 35 -17.21 13.71 6.54
CA SER A 35 -17.18 12.69 7.59
C SER A 35 -15.75 12.23 7.86
N PRO A 36 -15.40 11.85 9.11
CA PRO A 36 -14.03 11.46 9.48
C PRO A 36 -13.55 10.24 8.68
N ARG A 37 -14.45 9.28 8.44
CA ARG A 37 -14.22 8.12 7.57
C ARG A 37 -13.79 8.52 6.17
N ARG A 38 -14.40 9.57 5.61
CA ARG A 38 -14.11 10.03 4.26
C ARG A 38 -12.75 10.69 4.16
N ILE A 39 -12.37 11.48 5.17
CA ILE A 39 -11.04 12.07 5.24
C ILE A 39 -9.99 10.96 5.24
N LEU A 40 -10.17 9.89 6.01
CA LEU A 40 -9.28 8.73 6.01
C LEU A 40 -9.27 7.97 4.68
N ALA A 41 -10.44 7.74 4.07
CA ALA A 41 -10.53 7.08 2.77
C ALA A 41 -9.86 7.89 1.65
N THR A 42 -10.06 9.21 1.64
CA THR A 42 -9.41 10.15 0.73
C THR A 42 -7.90 10.17 0.97
N ALA A 43 -7.45 10.28 2.22
CA ALA A 43 -6.02 10.28 2.57
C ALA A 43 -5.33 8.98 2.12
N LYS A 44 -5.93 7.82 2.38
CA LYS A 44 -5.43 6.52 1.91
C LYS A 44 -5.24 6.50 0.39
N ASN A 45 -6.26 6.93 -0.35
CA ASN A 45 -6.24 6.93 -1.81
C ASN A 45 -5.23 7.95 -2.38
N MET A 46 -5.07 9.11 -1.74
CA MET A 46 -4.06 10.11 -2.12
C MET A 46 -2.64 9.61 -1.88
N LEU A 47 -2.37 9.01 -0.72
CA LEU A 47 -1.05 8.46 -0.39
C LEU A 47 -0.66 7.33 -1.34
N LEU A 48 -1.62 6.46 -1.68
CA LEU A 48 -1.40 5.38 -2.63
C LEU A 48 -1.16 5.90 -4.06
N ALA A 49 -1.86 6.97 -4.46
CA ALA A 49 -1.62 7.65 -5.73
C ALA A 49 -0.19 8.24 -5.79
N ILE A 50 0.24 8.92 -4.73
CA ILE A 50 1.61 9.48 -4.63
C ILE A 50 2.66 8.36 -4.68
N TYR A 51 2.44 7.25 -3.97
CA TYR A 51 3.32 6.09 -4.02
C TYR A 51 3.50 5.56 -5.46
N PHE A 52 2.40 5.28 -6.16
CA PHE A 52 2.47 4.77 -7.53
C PHE A 52 3.14 5.78 -8.45
N PHE A 53 2.84 7.08 -8.29
CA PHE A 53 3.51 8.14 -9.05
C PHE A 53 5.03 8.15 -8.82
N MET A 54 5.51 7.98 -7.58
CA MET A 54 6.93 7.87 -7.29
C MET A 54 7.54 6.57 -7.86
N GLU A 55 6.78 5.47 -7.88
CA GLU A 55 7.21 4.19 -8.46
C GLU A 55 7.52 4.33 -9.97
N MET A 56 6.85 5.25 -10.71
CA MET A 56 7.19 5.57 -12.12
C MET A 56 8.68 5.85 -12.29
N PHE A 57 9.18 6.79 -11.49
CA PHE A 57 10.53 7.30 -11.62
C PHE A 57 11.52 6.22 -11.21
N CYS A 58 11.20 5.45 -10.17
CA CYS A 58 12.08 4.40 -9.68
C CYS A 58 12.24 3.23 -10.68
N ILE A 59 11.20 2.94 -11.46
CA ILE A 59 11.25 1.93 -12.52
C ILE A 59 12.20 2.35 -13.67
N THR A 60 12.31 3.64 -13.95
CA THR A 60 13.27 4.16 -14.95
C THR A 60 14.72 3.84 -14.58
N ASN A 61 15.05 3.88 -13.29
CA ASN A 61 16.35 3.42 -12.79
C ASN A 61 16.51 1.89 -12.96
N ALA A 62 15.46 1.11 -12.70
CA ALA A 62 15.49 -0.34 -12.87
C ALA A 62 15.65 -0.81 -14.34
N MET A 63 15.26 0.03 -15.31
CA MET A 63 15.54 -0.21 -16.74
C MET A 63 16.99 0.08 -17.13
N GLY A 64 17.78 0.74 -16.28
CA GLY A 64 19.13 1.18 -16.62
C GLY A 64 19.18 2.40 -17.55
N ILE A 65 18.08 3.15 -17.68
CA ILE A 65 18.06 4.39 -18.50
C ILE A 65 18.81 5.52 -17.78
N THR A 66 18.67 5.63 -16.46
CA THR A 66 19.37 6.62 -15.64
C THR A 66 19.91 5.99 -14.36
N THR A 67 21.23 5.82 -14.25
CA THR A 67 21.90 5.28 -13.05
C THR A 67 22.28 6.42 -12.10
N SER A 68 21.28 7.06 -11.47
CA SER A 68 21.56 8.12 -10.50
C SER A 68 21.21 7.70 -9.08
N SER A 69 22.05 8.07 -8.12
CA SER A 69 21.85 7.85 -6.68
C SER A 69 20.58 8.52 -6.14
N PHE A 70 20.07 9.53 -6.86
CA PHE A 70 18.79 10.15 -6.54
C PHE A 70 17.62 9.18 -6.70
N LEU A 71 17.60 8.35 -7.74
CA LEU A 71 16.48 7.43 -7.98
C LEU A 71 16.46 6.27 -6.98
N THR A 72 17.62 5.86 -6.44
CA THR A 72 17.68 4.88 -5.36
C THR A 72 17.21 5.46 -4.03
N ALA A 73 17.54 6.73 -3.73
CA ALA A 73 16.97 7.43 -2.58
C ALA A 73 15.45 7.65 -2.71
N LEU A 74 14.98 8.00 -3.91
CA LEU A 74 13.56 8.17 -4.21
C LEU A 74 12.77 6.87 -4.00
N GLN A 75 13.35 5.72 -4.36
CA GLN A 75 12.75 4.41 -4.10
C GLN A 75 12.55 4.16 -2.60
N HIS A 76 13.50 4.59 -1.76
CA HIS A 76 13.38 4.46 -0.31
C HIS A 76 12.25 5.35 0.23
N HIS A 77 12.15 6.59 -0.25
CA HIS A 77 11.04 7.48 0.11
C HIS A 77 9.68 6.97 -0.39
N ALA A 78 9.62 6.36 -1.57
CA ALA A 78 8.40 5.73 -2.06
C ALA A 78 7.92 4.62 -1.12
N LEU A 79 8.83 3.80 -0.60
CA LEU A 79 8.49 2.76 0.39
C LEU A 79 7.97 3.35 1.71
N GLN A 80 8.49 4.50 2.15
CA GLN A 80 7.96 5.21 3.32
C GLN A 80 6.53 5.71 3.09
N VAL A 81 6.24 6.28 1.91
CA VAL A 81 4.89 6.72 1.54
C VAL A 81 3.93 5.54 1.44
N TRP A 82 4.39 4.41 0.92
CA TRP A 82 3.59 3.19 0.86
C TRP A 82 3.21 2.68 2.25
N PHE A 83 4.17 2.68 3.18
CA PHE A 83 3.92 2.34 4.58
C PHE A 83 2.86 3.26 5.21
N LEU A 84 2.94 4.58 4.95
CA LEU A 84 1.95 5.55 5.42
C LEU A 84 0.56 5.35 4.78
N ALA A 85 0.50 4.94 3.51
CA ALA A 85 -0.75 4.61 2.83
C ALA A 85 -1.43 3.39 3.47
N ILE A 86 -0.67 2.34 3.80
CA ILE A 86 -1.22 1.15 4.45
C ILE A 86 -1.62 1.48 5.90
N SER A 87 -0.85 2.30 6.63
CA SER A 87 -1.22 2.67 8.00
C SER A 87 -2.55 3.42 8.05
N THR A 88 -2.80 4.34 7.13
CA THR A 88 -4.12 5.02 7.02
C THR A 88 -5.26 4.07 6.63
N SER A 89 -4.98 2.98 5.88
CA SER A 89 -5.94 1.89 5.63
C SER A 89 -6.30 1.13 6.91
N VAL A 90 -5.31 0.82 7.74
CA VAL A 90 -5.53 0.15 9.03
C VAL A 90 -6.37 1.02 9.96
N VAL A 91 -6.07 2.32 10.06
CA VAL A 91 -6.87 3.24 10.89
C VAL A 91 -8.30 3.34 10.37
N LEU A 92 -8.52 3.32 9.04
CA LEU A 92 -9.86 3.33 8.45
C LEU A 92 -10.65 2.06 8.81
N THR A 93 -10.01 0.89 8.73
CA THR A 93 -10.62 -0.39 9.09
C THR A 93 -10.94 -0.44 10.59
N MET A 94 -10.05 0.09 11.43
CA MET A 94 -10.28 0.21 12.88
C MET A 94 -11.42 1.18 13.20
N HIS A 95 -11.52 2.30 12.50
CA HIS A 95 -12.62 3.25 12.66
C HIS A 95 -13.96 2.61 12.25
N ASP A 96 -13.99 1.85 11.15
CA ASP A 96 -15.19 1.15 10.68
C ASP A 96 -15.62 0.03 11.66
N TYR A 97 -14.66 -0.66 12.30
CA TYR A 97 -14.92 -1.63 13.37
C TYR A 97 -15.53 -0.98 14.60
N LEU A 98 -14.97 0.14 15.07
CA LEU A 98 -15.48 0.87 16.24
C LEU A 98 -16.90 1.41 16.03
N CYS A 99 -17.24 1.80 14.80
CA CYS A 99 -18.58 2.26 14.44
C CYS A 99 -19.56 1.12 14.09
N GLN A 100 -19.19 -0.18 14.25
CA GLN A 100 -20.03 -1.36 13.98
C GLN A 100 -20.69 -1.40 12.59
N ASN A 101 -20.08 -0.78 11.58
CA ASN A 101 -20.70 -0.62 10.26
C ASN A 101 -20.50 -1.81 9.31
N THR A 102 -19.87 -2.92 9.75
CA THR A 102 -19.44 -4.00 8.84
C THR A 102 -19.31 -5.34 9.55
N GLU A 103 -19.57 -6.44 8.82
CA GLU A 103 -19.45 -7.82 9.30
C GLU A 103 -17.99 -8.17 9.65
N SER A 104 -17.78 -8.68 10.88
CA SER A 104 -16.45 -8.97 11.46
C SER A 104 -15.55 -9.84 10.59
N ALA A 105 -16.12 -10.75 9.79
CA ALA A 105 -15.37 -11.66 8.91
C ALA A 105 -14.66 -10.92 7.75
N THR A 106 -15.31 -9.92 7.17
CA THR A 106 -14.73 -9.12 6.08
C THR A 106 -13.63 -8.19 6.58
N LEU A 107 -13.85 -7.59 7.76
CA LEU A 107 -12.88 -6.72 8.43
C LEU A 107 -11.61 -7.49 8.84
N ALA A 108 -11.75 -8.69 9.39
CA ALA A 108 -10.62 -9.53 9.77
C ALA A 108 -9.74 -9.86 8.57
N SER A 109 -10.35 -10.20 7.43
CA SER A 109 -9.62 -10.50 6.20
C SER A 109 -8.85 -9.28 5.68
N SER A 110 -9.47 -8.10 5.65
CA SER A 110 -8.80 -6.86 5.24
C SER A 110 -7.66 -6.45 6.17
N LEU A 111 -7.85 -6.58 7.48
CA LEU A 111 -6.82 -6.25 8.46
C LEU A 111 -5.60 -7.18 8.31
N VAL A 112 -5.83 -8.47 8.10
CA VAL A 112 -4.73 -9.44 7.93
C VAL A 112 -3.95 -9.17 6.64
N LEU A 113 -4.63 -8.81 5.55
CA LEU A 113 -3.97 -8.40 4.30
C LEU A 113 -3.14 -7.13 4.50
N ASP A 114 -3.69 -6.10 5.14
CA ASP A 114 -2.97 -4.86 5.45
C ASP A 114 -1.74 -5.14 6.35
N CYS A 115 -1.83 -6.07 7.29
CA CYS A 115 -0.70 -6.51 8.12
C CYS A 115 0.35 -7.29 7.32
N CYS A 116 -0.03 -8.07 6.30
CA CYS A 116 0.94 -8.75 5.44
C CYS A 116 1.67 -7.75 4.55
N ASP A 117 0.93 -6.78 4.00
CA ASP A 117 1.49 -5.77 3.10
C ASP A 117 2.36 -4.75 3.84
N ILE A 118 2.09 -4.43 5.12
CA ILE A 118 2.90 -3.46 5.91
C ILE A 118 4.31 -3.97 6.23
N LEU A 119 4.50 -5.29 6.29
CA LEU A 119 5.78 -5.93 6.61
C LEU A 119 6.79 -5.79 5.47
N ILE A 120 6.31 -5.66 4.23
CA ILE A 120 7.16 -5.51 3.04
C ILE A 120 7.90 -4.15 3.04
N PRO A 121 7.22 -2.98 3.10
CA PRO A 121 7.90 -1.70 3.22
C PRO A 121 8.50 -1.50 4.62
N GLY A 122 7.90 -2.04 5.68
CA GLY A 122 8.40 -1.89 7.04
C GLY A 122 9.79 -2.50 7.26
N SER A 123 10.03 -3.69 6.67
CA SER A 123 11.36 -4.32 6.65
C SER A 123 12.32 -3.60 5.70
N ALA A 124 11.86 -3.17 4.53
CA ALA A 124 12.69 -2.49 3.54
C ALA A 124 13.16 -1.09 3.98
N VAL A 125 12.36 -0.37 4.77
CA VAL A 125 12.68 0.94 5.36
C VAL A 125 13.47 0.80 6.67
N GLY A 126 13.50 -0.39 7.27
CA GLY A 126 14.22 -0.68 8.51
C GLY A 126 13.56 -0.13 9.78
N TRP A 127 12.30 0.33 9.70
CA TRP A 127 11.55 0.84 10.85
C TRP A 127 11.05 -0.25 11.78
N ILE A 128 10.92 -1.48 11.27
CA ILE A 128 10.39 -2.63 12.00
C ILE A 128 11.50 -3.68 12.05
N ALA A 129 12.14 -3.83 13.21
CA ALA A 129 13.09 -4.92 13.50
C ALA A 129 12.34 -6.22 13.80
N VAL A 130 11.51 -6.67 12.85
CA VAL A 130 10.80 -7.94 12.98
C VAL A 130 11.53 -8.96 12.14
N ASP A 131 12.13 -9.92 12.85
CA ASP A 131 12.74 -11.10 12.26
C ASP A 131 11.71 -11.80 11.36
N SER A 132 12.16 -12.27 10.19
CA SER A 132 11.33 -12.83 9.12
C SER A 132 10.41 -13.97 9.59
N VAL A 133 10.70 -14.56 10.76
CA VAL A 133 9.94 -15.60 11.45
C VAL A 133 8.59 -15.12 11.99
N THR A 134 8.49 -13.91 12.56
CA THR A 134 7.21 -13.41 13.14
C THR A 134 6.19 -13.07 12.04
N VAL A 135 6.70 -12.62 10.90
CA VAL A 135 5.92 -12.35 9.67
C VAL A 135 5.34 -13.63 9.09
N GLY A 136 6.13 -14.71 9.11
CA GLY A 136 5.67 -16.05 8.72
C GLY A 136 4.55 -16.56 9.64
N ILE A 137 4.64 -16.32 10.95
CA ILE A 137 3.63 -16.77 11.93
C ILE A 137 2.28 -16.07 11.70
N ALA A 138 2.28 -14.75 11.43
CA ALA A 138 1.03 -14.03 11.11
C ALA A 138 0.38 -14.55 9.81
N SER A 139 1.19 -14.87 8.79
CA SER A 139 0.71 -15.44 7.52
C SER A 139 0.16 -16.88 7.69
N CYS A 140 0.74 -17.66 8.59
CA CYS A 140 0.25 -19.00 8.93
C CYS A 140 -1.09 -18.97 9.68
N ILE A 141 -1.28 -18.02 10.60
CA ILE A 141 -2.54 -17.86 11.35
C ILE A 141 -3.69 -17.48 10.40
N SER A 142 -3.41 -16.70 9.35
CA SER A 142 -4.39 -16.36 8.30
C SER A 142 -4.90 -17.58 7.52
N ARG A 143 -4.12 -18.66 7.39
CA ARG A 143 -4.54 -19.88 6.67
C ARG A 143 -5.35 -20.85 7.53
N VAL A 144 -5.39 -20.64 8.84
CA VAL A 144 -6.01 -21.56 9.80
C VAL A 144 -7.46 -21.20 10.11
N ILE A 145 -7.95 -20.02 9.70
CA ILE A 145 -9.37 -19.68 9.80
C ILE A 145 -10.09 -20.29 8.58
N PRO A 146 -10.89 -21.37 8.75
CA PRO A 146 -11.70 -21.90 7.67
C PRO A 146 -12.88 -20.94 7.43
N ARG A 147 -13.26 -20.79 6.16
CA ARG A 147 -14.48 -20.10 5.73
C ARG A 147 -15.73 -20.73 6.33
#